data_AF-A0A354T5K9-F1
#
_entry.id   AF-A0A354T5K9-F1
#
_cell.length_a   1.000
_cell.length_b   1.000
_cell.length_c   1.000
_cell.angle_alpha   90.00
_cell.angle_beta   90.00
_cell.angle_gamma   90.00
#
_symmetry.space_group_name_H-M   'P 1'
#
loop_
_entity.id
_entity.type
_entity.pdbx_description
1 polymer ?
#
loop_
_entity_poly.entity_id
_entity_poly.type
_entity_poly.pdbx_seq_one_letter_code
_entity_poly.pdbx_strand_id
1 'polypeptide(L)'
;QSYELRPWQTSGDVENDELVVIYQNWEEIRRLMWDYVSIVRTNKRLQRAAARLRNLKREVQEFYWSNHVTSEILELRNLVETASLIVECAIRRHESRGLHYTLDYPHTDDSRPPLDSTLRRY
;
A
#
# COMPACT_ATOMS: atom_id res chain seq x y z
N GLN A 1 28.89 -21.81 23.27
CA GLN A 1 28.80 -22.56 22.01
C GLN A 1 28.46 -21.55 20.92
N SER A 2 29.39 -21.28 20.01
CA SER A 2 29.19 -20.31 18.92
C SER A 2 28.39 -20.95 17.79
N TYR A 3 27.25 -20.38 17.45
CA TYR A 3 26.49 -20.76 16.26
C TYR A 3 27.15 -20.10 15.04
N GLU A 4 27.80 -20.89 14.19
CA GLU A 4 28.20 -20.42 12.86
C GLU A 4 26.96 -20.33 11.97
N LEU A 5 26.54 -19.10 11.66
CA LEU A 5 25.50 -18.85 10.68
C LEU A 5 26.08 -19.09 9.28
N ARG A 6 25.34 -19.83 8.46
CA ARG A 6 25.73 -20.04 7.06
C ARG A 6 25.73 -18.69 6.33
N PRO A 7 26.67 -18.46 5.40
CA PRO A 7 26.63 -17.27 4.55
C PRO A 7 25.29 -17.21 3.82
N TRP A 8 24.71 -16.01 3.73
CA TRP A 8 23.54 -15.78 2.89
C TRP A 8 23.88 -16.16 1.45
N GLN A 9 23.07 -17.04 0.85
CA GLN A 9 23.23 -17.44 -0.54
C GLN A 9 22.15 -16.72 -1.35
N THR A 10 22.56 -15.74 -2.15
CA THR A 10 21.72 -15.16 -3.21
C THR A 10 21.84 -16.03 -4.45
N SER A 11 20.71 -16.45 -5.00
CA SER A 11 20.64 -17.13 -6.29
C SER A 11 20.41 -16.11 -7.39
N GLY A 12 21.45 -15.88 -8.20
CA GLY A 12 21.38 -15.29 -9.55
C GLY A 12 20.96 -13.82 -9.69
N ASP A 13 21.16 -13.32 -10.91
CA ASP A 13 20.62 -12.03 -11.37
C ASP A 13 19.11 -12.14 -11.63
N VAL A 14 18.40 -11.02 -11.49
CA VAL A 14 16.95 -10.92 -11.78
C VAL A 14 16.74 -11.00 -13.29
N GLU A 15 15.80 -11.84 -13.73
CA GLU A 15 15.42 -11.88 -15.15
C GLU A 15 14.76 -10.56 -15.58
N ASN A 16 15.01 -10.11 -16.81
CA ASN A 16 14.51 -8.81 -17.29
C ASN A 16 12.97 -8.73 -17.28
N ASP A 17 12.30 -9.84 -17.58
CA ASP A 17 10.84 -9.93 -17.65
C ASP A 17 10.19 -9.70 -16.27
N GLU A 18 10.83 -10.16 -15.19
CA GLU A 18 10.38 -9.94 -13.81
C GLU A 18 10.38 -8.45 -13.44
N LEU A 19 11.44 -7.73 -13.83
CA LEU A 19 11.57 -6.30 -13.56
C LEU A 19 10.47 -5.49 -14.27
N VAL A 20 10.11 -5.85 -15.50
CA VAL A 20 9.04 -5.17 -16.26
C VAL A 20 7.72 -5.25 -15.50
N VAL A 21 7.38 -6.42 -14.94
CA VAL A 21 6.16 -6.62 -14.14
C VAL A 21 6.19 -5.74 -12.90
N ILE A 22 7.32 -5.69 -12.18
CA ILE A 22 7.49 -4.85 -10.98
C ILE A 22 7.25 -3.37 -11.30
N TYR A 23 7.89 -2.85 -12.36
CA TYR A 23 7.73 -1.44 -12.75
C TYR A 23 6.31 -1.11 -13.20
N GLN A 24 5.63 -2.02 -13.89
CA GLN A 24 4.22 -1.84 -14.24
C GLN A 24 3.33 -1.74 -12.99
N ASN A 25 3.57 -2.60 -12.00
CA ASN A 25 2.83 -2.60 -10.73
C ASN A 25 3.08 -1.30 -9.94
N TRP A 26 4.32 -0.84 -9.89
CA TRP A 26 4.69 0.45 -9.28
C TRP A 26 3.86 1.60 -9.86
N GLU A 27 3.83 1.68 -11.17
CA GLU A 27 3.15 2.74 -11.88
C GLU A 27 1.61 2.60 -11.76
N GLU A 28 1.08 1.37 -11.70
CA GLU A 28 -0.34 1.15 -11.38
C GLU A 28 -0.70 1.69 -9.99
N ILE A 29 0.09 1.39 -8.96
CA ILE A 29 -0.15 1.88 -7.59
C ILE A 29 -0.11 3.41 -7.57
N ARG A 30 0.88 4.01 -8.24
CA ARG A 30 1.02 5.46 -8.32
C ARG A 30 -0.20 6.12 -8.94
N ARG A 31 -0.67 5.62 -10.09
CA ARG A 31 -1.88 6.12 -10.76
C ARG A 31 -3.12 5.93 -9.91
N LEU A 32 -3.28 4.75 -9.30
CA LEU A 32 -4.39 4.46 -8.39
C LEU A 32 -4.47 5.44 -7.23
N MET A 33 -3.33 5.73 -6.58
CA MET A 33 -3.27 6.68 -5.47
C MET A 33 -3.58 8.11 -5.92
N TRP A 34 -3.10 8.50 -7.10
CA TRP A 34 -3.41 9.80 -7.70
C TRP A 34 -4.90 9.97 -8.02
N ASP A 35 -5.50 8.99 -8.69
CA ASP A 35 -6.87 9.07 -9.19
C ASP A 35 -7.93 8.98 -8.08
N TYR A 36 -7.66 8.19 -7.04
CA TYR A 36 -8.66 7.86 -6.03
C TYR A 36 -8.36 8.38 -4.61
N VAL A 37 -7.09 8.70 -4.31
CA VAL A 37 -6.63 9.00 -2.95
C VAL A 37 -5.90 10.35 -2.88
N SER A 38 -6.07 11.19 -3.91
CA SER A 38 -5.60 12.57 -3.97
C SER A 38 -6.33 13.47 -2.95
N ILE A 39 -6.10 14.79 -3.05
CA ILE A 39 -6.57 15.80 -2.10
C ILE A 39 -8.08 15.68 -1.83
N VAL A 40 -8.88 15.51 -2.89
CA VAL A 40 -10.35 15.39 -2.79
C VAL A 40 -10.78 13.94 -2.92
N ARG A 41 -11.34 13.40 -1.83
CA ARG A 41 -11.70 11.99 -1.72
C ARG A 41 -13.21 11.78 -1.71
N THR A 42 -13.61 10.57 -2.05
CA THR A 42 -14.97 10.07 -1.81
C THR A 42 -14.92 8.61 -1.36
N ASN A 43 -15.88 8.19 -0.56
CA ASN A 43 -16.04 6.81 -0.10
C ASN A 43 -16.03 5.84 -1.28
N LYS A 44 -16.75 6.18 -2.37
CA LYS A 44 -16.78 5.35 -3.58
C LYS A 44 -15.40 5.18 -4.22
N ARG A 45 -14.59 6.23 -4.31
CA ARG A 45 -13.23 6.17 -4.87
C ARG A 45 -12.29 5.39 -3.95
N LEU A 46 -12.35 5.64 -2.65
CA LEU A 46 -11.54 4.93 -1.65
C LEU A 46 -11.84 3.42 -1.64
N GLN A 47 -13.11 3.02 -1.71
CA GLN A 47 -13.48 1.60 -1.79
C GLN A 47 -12.97 0.93 -3.08
N ARG A 48 -12.98 1.66 -4.20
CA ARG A 48 -12.38 1.16 -5.46
C ARG A 48 -10.86 1.00 -5.34
N ALA A 49 -10.18 1.99 -4.75
CA ALA A 49 -8.74 1.91 -4.47
C ALA A 49 -8.40 0.71 -3.59
N ALA A 50 -9.15 0.51 -2.50
CA ALA A 50 -8.97 -0.61 -1.59
C ALA A 50 -9.15 -1.96 -2.29
N ALA A 51 -10.15 -2.10 -3.15
CA ALA A 51 -10.38 -3.34 -3.89
C ALA A 51 -9.22 -3.68 -4.84
N ARG A 52 -8.68 -2.68 -5.57
CA ARG A 52 -7.53 -2.87 -6.45
C ARG A 52 -6.24 -3.16 -5.68
N LEU A 53 -5.97 -2.41 -4.61
CA LEU A 53 -4.80 -2.65 -3.76
C LEU A 53 -4.83 -4.06 -3.13
N ARG A 54 -6.00 -4.60 -2.78
CA ARG A 54 -6.11 -5.99 -2.30
C ARG A 54 -5.69 -7.02 -3.34
N ASN A 55 -5.99 -6.79 -4.63
CA ASN A 55 -5.57 -7.69 -5.70
C ASN A 55 -4.06 -7.57 -5.95
N LEU A 56 -3.55 -6.34 -6.12
CA LEU A 56 -2.12 -6.09 -6.26
C LEU A 56 -1.32 -6.66 -5.08
N LYS A 57 -1.82 -6.53 -3.85
CA LYS A 57 -1.17 -7.10 -2.67
C LYS A 57 -1.05 -8.62 -2.76
N ARG A 58 -2.07 -9.30 -3.29
CA ARG A 58 -2.04 -10.76 -3.46
C ARG A 58 -1.05 -11.15 -4.55
N GLU A 59 -1.11 -10.49 -5.70
CA GLU A 59 -0.22 -10.73 -6.84
C GLU A 59 1.25 -10.52 -6.45
N VAL A 60 1.55 -9.43 -5.73
CA VAL A 60 2.89 -9.13 -5.21
C VAL A 60 3.36 -10.17 -4.18
N GLN A 61 2.46 -10.68 -3.33
CA GLN A 61 2.82 -11.74 -2.39
C GLN A 61 3.10 -13.05 -3.12
N GLU A 62 2.26 -13.44 -4.08
CA GLU A 62 2.48 -14.63 -4.90
C GLU A 62 3.80 -14.52 -5.65
N PHE A 63 4.06 -13.38 -6.29
CA PHE A 63 5.31 -13.09 -7.00
C PHE A 63 6.53 -13.14 -6.08
N TYR A 64 6.41 -12.62 -4.85
CA TYR A 64 7.49 -12.68 -3.86
C TYR A 64 7.85 -14.11 -3.45
N TRP A 65 6.86 -15.01 -3.38
CA TRP A 65 7.09 -16.41 -3.01
C TRP A 65 7.54 -17.28 -4.18
N SER A 66 7.22 -16.91 -5.42
CA SER A 66 7.59 -17.67 -6.61
C SER A 66 8.94 -17.29 -7.22
N ASN A 67 9.47 -16.10 -6.90
CA ASN A 67 10.68 -15.56 -7.52
C ASN A 67 11.78 -15.24 -6.52
N HIS A 68 12.94 -14.85 -7.03
CA HIS A 68 14.08 -14.44 -6.23
C HIS A 68 13.78 -13.14 -5.46
N VAL A 69 14.20 -13.09 -4.20
CA VAL A 69 14.02 -11.90 -3.37
C VAL A 69 15.07 -10.87 -3.72
N THR A 70 14.61 -9.74 -4.27
CA THR A 70 15.44 -8.61 -4.70
C THR A 70 14.98 -7.32 -4.00
N SER A 71 15.74 -6.24 -4.13
CA SER A 71 15.33 -4.95 -3.56
C SER A 71 14.01 -4.46 -4.18
N GLU A 72 13.85 -4.62 -5.48
CA GLU A 72 12.73 -4.11 -6.27
C GLU A 72 11.41 -4.74 -5.83
N ILE A 73 11.37 -6.06 -5.61
CA ILE A 73 10.15 -6.73 -5.13
C ILE A 73 9.84 -6.38 -3.67
N LEU A 74 10.87 -6.20 -2.83
CA LEU A 74 10.69 -5.74 -1.44
C LEU A 74 10.13 -4.32 -1.40
N GLU A 75 10.62 -3.43 -2.26
CA GLU A 75 10.11 -2.07 -2.39
C GLU A 75 8.66 -2.05 -2.89
N LEU A 76 8.33 -2.85 -3.92
CA LEU A 76 6.95 -2.99 -4.40
C LEU A 76 6.02 -3.50 -3.29
N ARG A 77 6.44 -4.51 -2.52
CA ARG A 77 5.68 -5.02 -1.37
C ARG A 77 5.42 -3.92 -0.32
N ASN A 78 6.43 -3.15 0.03
CA ASN A 78 6.32 -2.05 0.98
C ASN A 78 5.41 -0.94 0.45
N LEU A 79 5.48 -0.65 -0.85
CA LEU A 79 4.65 0.35 -1.51
C LEU A 79 3.16 -0.02 -1.44
N VAL A 80 2.81 -1.27 -1.78
CA VAL A 80 1.44 -1.76 -1.70
C VAL A 80 0.91 -1.75 -0.27
N GLU A 81 1.72 -2.16 0.71
CA GLU A 81 1.31 -2.14 2.12
C GLU A 81 1.04 -0.71 2.59
N THR A 82 1.96 0.22 2.29
CA THR A 82 1.82 1.63 2.68
C THR A 82 0.59 2.27 2.03
N ALA A 83 0.37 2.04 0.74
CA ALA A 83 -0.83 2.50 0.03
C ALA A 83 -2.11 1.94 0.66
N SER A 84 -2.12 0.66 1.02
CA SER A 84 -3.26 0.01 1.66
C SER A 84 -3.59 0.64 3.01
N LEU A 85 -2.58 0.91 3.83
CA LEU A 85 -2.75 1.56 5.15
C LEU A 85 -3.32 2.97 5.01
N ILE A 86 -2.82 3.77 4.05
CA ILE A 86 -3.34 5.11 3.78
C ILE A 86 -4.82 5.05 3.41
N VAL A 87 -5.20 4.16 2.49
CA VAL A 87 -6.59 4.02 2.04
C VAL A 87 -7.49 3.55 3.18
N GLU A 88 -7.04 2.58 3.99
CA GLU A 88 -7.81 2.08 5.12
C GLU A 88 -8.02 3.16 6.19
N CYS A 89 -6.99 3.93 6.52
CA CYS A 89 -7.11 5.09 7.40
C CYS A 89 -8.09 6.14 6.86
N ALA A 90 -8.02 6.43 5.55
CA ALA A 90 -8.91 7.40 4.91
C ALA A 90 -10.38 6.93 4.91
N ILE A 91 -10.63 5.64 4.70
CA ILE A 91 -11.98 5.05 4.74
C ILE A 91 -12.58 5.16 6.15
N ARG A 92 -11.79 4.88 7.19
CA ARG A 92 -12.25 4.90 8.58
C ARG A 92 -12.53 6.32 9.11
N ARG A 93 -12.04 7.36 8.41
CA ARG A 93 -12.14 8.76 8.86
C ARG A 93 -13.32 9.47 8.22
N HIS A 94 -14.43 9.54 8.95
CA HIS A 94 -15.70 10.15 8.53
C HIS A 94 -15.81 11.65 8.87
N GLU A 95 -14.76 12.40 8.57
CA GLU A 95 -14.71 13.86 8.72
C GLU A 95 -13.74 14.42 7.67
N SER A 96 -13.79 15.73 7.44
CA SER A 96 -12.74 16.44 6.70
C SER A 96 -11.93 17.31 7.67
N ARG A 97 -10.63 17.04 7.78
CA ARG A 97 -9.73 17.74 8.71
C ARG A 97 -8.32 17.85 8.11
N GLY A 98 -7.79 19.07 8.03
CA GLY A 98 -6.47 19.33 7.45
C GLY A 98 -6.39 18.89 5.99
N LEU A 99 -5.40 18.07 5.65
CA LEU A 99 -5.19 17.53 4.30
C LEU A 99 -6.08 16.31 3.96
N HIS A 100 -6.79 15.77 4.95
CA HIS A 100 -7.80 14.75 4.71
C HIS A 100 -9.14 15.44 4.40
N TYR A 101 -9.45 15.60 3.13
CA TYR A 101 -10.71 16.16 2.65
C TYR A 101 -11.53 15.12 1.90
N THR A 102 -12.78 14.90 2.31
CA THR A 102 -13.72 13.96 1.73
C THR A 102 -15.08 14.61 1.50
N LEU A 103 -15.64 14.44 0.29
CA LEU A 103 -16.92 15.07 -0.06
C LEU A 103 -18.11 14.46 0.66
N ASP A 104 -18.00 13.20 1.10
CA ASP A 104 -19.06 12.52 1.84
C ASP A 104 -19.20 13.05 3.28
N TYR A 105 -18.13 13.63 3.82
CA TYR A 105 -18.08 14.24 5.17
C TYR A 105 -17.28 15.55 5.10
N PRO A 106 -17.87 16.64 4.56
CA PRO A 106 -17.13 17.85 4.19
C PRO A 106 -16.71 18.73 5.37
N HIS A 107 -17.23 18.47 6.57
CA HIS A 107 -16.97 19.24 7.78
C HIS A 107 -16.09 18.45 8.76
N THR A 108 -15.45 19.17 9.68
CA THR A 108 -14.79 18.59 10.85
C THR A 108 -15.83 18.00 11.78
N ASP A 109 -15.52 16.85 12.39
CA ASP A 109 -16.32 16.33 13.51
C ASP A 109 -15.69 16.82 14.82
N ASP A 110 -16.28 17.86 15.40
CA ASP A 110 -15.83 18.45 16.67
C ASP A 110 -16.63 17.93 17.88
N SER A 111 -17.46 16.89 17.70
CA SER A 111 -18.17 16.24 18.81
C SER A 111 -17.23 15.51 19.78
N ARG A 112 -16.00 15.23 19.35
CA ARG A 112 -14.95 14.55 20.10
C ARG A 112 -13.60 15.22 19.85
N PRO A 113 -12.64 15.11 20.78
CA PRO A 113 -11.26 15.52 20.50
C PRO A 113 -10.70 14.79 19.27
N PRO A 114 -9.86 15.45 18.46
CA PRO A 114 -9.23 14.81 17.31
C PRO A 114 -8.31 13.67 17.77
N LEU A 115 -8.45 12.52 17.13
CA LEU A 115 -7.63 11.33 17.40
C LEU A 115 -6.90 10.88 16.13
N ASP A 116 -5.74 10.28 16.34
CA ASP A 116 -4.95 9.66 15.28
C ASP A 116 -5.62 8.39 14.77
N SER A 117 -5.56 8.18 13.45
CA SER A 117 -6.00 6.93 12.84
C SER A 117 -4.97 5.85 13.15
N THR A 118 -5.29 4.94 14.07
CA THR A 118 -4.42 3.80 14.41
C THR A 118 -4.93 2.51 13.77
N LEU A 119 -4.04 1.80 13.08
CA LEU A 119 -4.28 0.47 12.55
C LEU A 119 -3.43 -0.53 13.32
N ARG A 120 -4.04 -1.64 13.74
CA ARG A 120 -3.35 -2.76 14.39
C ARG A 120 -3.61 -4.02 13.58
N ARG A 121 -2.53 -4.74 13.27
CA ARG A 121 -2.58 -6.07 12.67
C ARG A 121 -2.31 -7.06 13.80
N TYR A 122 -3.28 -7.92 14.07
CA TYR A 122 -3.18 -9.00 15.06
C TYR A 122 -2.56 -10.25 14.43
#